data_AF-A0A524C9X0-F1
#
_entry.id   AF-A0A524C9X0-F1
#
_cell.length_a   1.000
_cell.length_b   1.000
_cell.length_c   1.000
_cell.angle_alpha   90.00
_cell.angle_beta   90.00
_cell.angle_gamma   90.00
#
_symmetry.space_group_name_H-M   'P 1'
#
loop_
_entity.id
_entity.type
_entity.pdbx_description
1 polymer ?
#
loop_
_entity_poly.entity_id
_entity_poly.type
_entity_poly.pdbx_seq_one_letter_code
_entity_poly.pdbx_strand_id
1 'polypeptide(L)'
;MENDEEEEQDDQDEEVEDEEDQDDEFEDEETLREIVAPGEVLSEDLETYVPGRGTILNKKGDKIISVMVGLKQIKKNYINVIPLNGFYTAHPGDKVIAVITDKNPVKYRCDINAKYEAIL
;
A
#
# COMPACT_ATOMS: atom_id res chain seq x y z
N MET A 1 12.92 -7.32 -64.22
CA MET A 1 12.59 -5.89 -64.07
C MET A 1 11.18 -5.87 -63.51
N GLU A 2 10.97 -6.53 -62.37
CA GLU A 2 11.16 -5.99 -61.01
C GLU A 2 10.26 -4.79 -60.80
N ASN A 3 9.17 -5.09 -60.10
CA ASN A 3 8.08 -4.22 -59.72
C ASN A 3 8.29 -4.01 -58.22
N ASP A 4 9.01 -2.94 -57.86
CA ASP A 4 9.18 -2.55 -56.46
C ASP A 4 8.20 -1.40 -56.19
N GLU A 5 7.17 -1.75 -55.41
CA GLU A 5 6.29 -0.82 -54.72
C GLU A 5 7.07 -0.31 -53.50
N GLU A 6 7.56 0.93 -53.56
CA GLU A 6 8.05 1.64 -52.38
C GLU A 6 6.83 2.32 -51.72
N GLU A 7 6.35 1.72 -50.63
CA GLU A 7 5.39 2.35 -49.71
C GLU A 7 6.12 3.46 -48.92
N GLU A 8 5.73 4.72 -49.15
CA GLU A 8 6.11 5.84 -48.28
C GLU A 8 5.44 5.65 -46.91
N GLN A 9 6.25 5.50 -45.86
CA GLN A 9 5.80 5.44 -44.46
C GLN A 9 5.43 6.86 -44.00
N ASP A 10 4.16 7.08 -43.69
CA ASP A 10 3.67 8.26 -42.98
C ASP A 10 4.25 8.27 -41.56
N ASP A 11 5.24 9.14 -41.31
CA ASP A 11 5.71 9.52 -39.98
C ASP A 11 4.56 10.26 -39.25
N GLN A 12 3.77 9.51 -38.47
CA GLN A 12 2.84 10.10 -37.50
C GLN A 12 3.62 10.35 -36.20
N ASP A 13 3.98 11.61 -35.98
CA ASP A 13 4.45 12.14 -34.70
C ASP A 13 3.37 11.87 -33.63
N GLU A 14 3.61 10.90 -32.74
CA GLU A 14 2.83 10.75 -31.51
C GLU A 14 3.23 11.88 -30.54
N GLU A 15 2.38 12.91 -30.44
CA GLU A 15 2.46 13.90 -29.38
C GLU A 15 2.24 13.21 -28.02
N VAL A 16 3.31 13.09 -27.24
CA VAL A 16 3.26 12.61 -25.86
C VAL A 16 2.69 13.74 -25.01
N GLU A 17 1.42 13.63 -24.62
CA GLU A 17 0.83 14.52 -23.62
C GLU A 17 1.50 14.22 -22.26
N ASP A 18 2.29 15.17 -21.77
CA ASP A 18 2.85 15.14 -20.42
C ASP A 18 1.70 15.15 -19.40
N GLU A 19 1.41 13.98 -18.80
CA GLU A 19 0.54 13.91 -17.62
C GLU A 19 1.27 14.62 -16.47
N GLU A 20 0.85 15.86 -16.17
CA GLU A 20 1.30 16.61 -15.00
C GLU A 20 1.05 15.77 -13.73
N ASP A 21 2.12 15.27 -13.12
CA ASP A 21 2.11 14.70 -11.78
C ASP A 21 1.48 15.73 -10.84
N GLN A 22 0.26 15.46 -10.38
CA GLN A 22 -0.36 16.22 -9.31
C GLN A 22 0.48 16.02 -8.05
N ASP A 23 1.39 16.96 -7.80
CA ASP A 23 2.02 17.14 -6.50
C ASP A 23 0.89 17.36 -5.48
N ASP A 24 0.51 16.29 -4.77
CA ASP A 24 -0.32 16.36 -3.57
C ASP A 24 0.44 17.21 -2.53
N GLU A 25 0.24 18.52 -2.60
CA GLU A 25 0.76 19.50 -1.65
C GLU A 25 0.23 19.11 -0.26
N PHE A 26 1.14 18.61 0.60
CA PHE A 26 0.81 18.24 1.97
C PHE A 26 0.48 19.52 2.75
N GLU A 27 -0.79 19.93 2.73
CA GLU A 27 -1.30 20.92 3.67
C GLU A 27 -1.21 20.33 5.09
N ASP A 28 -0.26 20.83 5.87
CA ASP A 28 -0.18 20.60 7.31
C ASP A 28 -1.36 21.32 8.01
N GLU A 29 -2.59 20.84 7.81
CA GLU A 29 -3.62 21.05 8.81
C GLU A 29 -3.13 20.40 10.10
N GLU A 30 -3.12 21.13 11.22
CA GLU A 30 -2.95 20.59 12.59
C GLU A 30 -4.12 19.63 12.91
N THR A 31 -4.20 18.54 12.18
CA THR A 31 -5.08 17.41 12.48
C THR A 31 -4.39 16.65 13.60
N LEU A 32 -4.82 16.94 14.84
CA LEU A 32 -4.45 16.12 16.00
C LEU A 32 -4.90 14.68 15.73
N ARG A 33 -3.97 13.85 15.26
CA ARG A 33 -4.21 12.41 15.06
C ARG A 33 -4.17 11.73 16.42
N GLU A 34 -5.24 11.03 16.74
CA GLU A 34 -5.39 10.27 17.99
C GLU A 34 -4.39 9.10 18.01
N ILE A 35 -3.52 9.07 19.02
CA ILE A 35 -2.64 7.92 19.30
C ILE A 35 -3.47 6.89 20.06
N VAL A 36 -3.37 5.63 19.63
CA VAL A 36 -4.13 4.53 20.22
C VAL A 36 -3.23 3.42 20.71
N ALA A 37 -3.68 2.70 21.74
CA ALA A 37 -3.00 1.54 22.31
C ALA A 37 -3.68 0.21 21.91
N PRO A 38 -2.98 -0.93 21.96
CA PRO A 38 -3.58 -2.25 21.77
C PRO A 38 -4.70 -2.50 22.80
N GLY A 39 -5.86 -2.94 22.33
CA GLY A 39 -7.05 -3.19 23.14
C GLY A 39 -7.95 -1.97 23.37
N GLU A 40 -7.54 -0.79 22.92
CA GLU A 40 -8.36 0.42 23.00
C GLU A 40 -9.57 0.36 22.07
N VAL A 41 -10.71 0.87 22.55
CA VAL A 41 -11.96 0.91 21.79
C VAL A 41 -11.96 2.13 20.88
N LEU A 42 -12.03 1.90 19.57
CA LEU A 42 -11.97 2.97 18.57
C LEU A 42 -13.35 3.49 18.17
N SER A 43 -14.33 2.59 18.14
CA SER A 43 -15.73 2.88 17.86
C SER A 43 -16.63 1.72 18.31
N GLU A 44 -17.86 2.05 18.71
CA GLU A 44 -18.95 1.10 19.00
C GLU A 44 -19.98 1.07 17.85
N ASP A 45 -19.91 2.03 16.93
CA ASP A 45 -20.88 2.20 15.84
C ASP A 45 -20.53 1.32 14.64
N LEU A 46 -20.97 0.06 14.70
CA LEU A 46 -20.71 -0.95 13.66
C LEU A 46 -21.57 -0.78 12.39
N GLU A 47 -22.66 -0.01 12.46
CA GLU A 47 -23.48 0.30 11.28
C GLU A 47 -22.78 1.30 10.37
N THR A 48 -22.10 2.26 10.98
CA THR A 48 -21.36 3.29 10.26
C THR A 48 -19.95 2.78 9.96
N TYR A 49 -19.21 2.22 10.92
CA TYR A 49 -17.79 1.93 10.70
C TYR A 49 -17.48 0.45 10.52
N VAL A 50 -16.53 0.17 9.63
CA VAL A 50 -16.00 -1.18 9.37
C VAL A 50 -14.57 -1.29 9.89
N PRO A 51 -14.19 -2.39 10.55
CA PRO A 51 -12.80 -2.62 10.95
C PRO A 51 -11.89 -2.75 9.72
N GLY A 52 -10.84 -1.92 9.68
CA GLY A 52 -9.80 -1.92 8.66
C GLY A 52 -8.49 -2.55 9.12
N ARG A 53 -7.37 -2.05 8.60
CA ARG A 53 -6.02 -2.50 8.99
C ARG A 53 -5.72 -2.12 10.44
N GLY A 54 -5.17 -3.06 11.20
CA GLY A 54 -4.75 -2.81 12.58
C GLY A 54 -5.88 -2.81 13.61
N THR A 55 -7.11 -3.12 13.19
CA THR A 55 -8.28 -3.17 14.05
C THR A 55 -8.99 -4.51 13.92
N ILE A 56 -9.66 -4.93 14.99
CA ILE A 56 -10.48 -6.15 15.02
C ILE A 56 -11.77 -5.87 15.77
N LEU A 57 -12.74 -6.78 15.64
CA LEU A 57 -13.90 -6.78 16.51
C LEU A 57 -13.55 -7.43 17.85
N ASN A 58 -14.13 -6.91 18.92
CA ASN A 58 -14.08 -7.54 20.23
C ASN A 58 -14.79 -8.92 20.19
N LYS A 59 -14.55 -9.77 21.19
CA LYS A 59 -15.12 -11.13 21.29
C LYS A 59 -16.65 -11.19 21.18
N LYS A 60 -17.34 -10.12 21.58
CA LYS A 60 -18.81 -9.99 21.50
C LYS A 60 -19.30 -9.48 20.15
N GLY A 61 -18.40 -9.02 19.28
CA GLY A 61 -18.73 -8.47 17.97
C GLY A 61 -19.42 -7.11 18.02
N ASP A 62 -19.30 -6.39 19.13
CA ASP A 62 -20.02 -5.13 19.42
C ASP A 62 -19.14 -3.87 19.31
N LYS A 63 -17.82 -4.02 19.33
CA LYS A 63 -16.87 -2.90 19.35
C LYS A 63 -15.69 -3.15 18.43
N ILE A 64 -15.21 -2.10 17.78
CA ILE A 64 -13.95 -2.10 17.03
C ILE A 64 -12.84 -1.70 18.00
N ILE A 65 -11.83 -2.56 18.11
CA ILE A 65 -10.68 -2.37 18.98
C ILE A 65 -9.38 -2.32 18.18
N SER A 66 -8.40 -1.57 18.67
CA SER A 66 -7.05 -1.56 18.10
C SER A 66 -6.28 -2.83 18.48
N VAL A 67 -5.46 -3.34 17.58
CA VAL A 67 -4.54 -4.48 17.84
C VAL A 67 -3.12 -4.01 18.12
N MET A 68 -2.78 -2.76 17.76
CA MET A 68 -1.41 -2.26 17.78
C MET A 68 -1.34 -0.80 18.23
N VAL A 69 -0.14 -0.36 18.63
CA VAL A 69 0.11 1.05 18.93
C VAL A 69 0.22 1.82 17.61
N GLY A 70 -0.54 2.89 17.46
CA GLY A 70 -0.60 3.61 16.19
C GLY A 70 -1.38 4.90 16.21
N LEU A 71 -1.55 5.49 15.04
CA LEU A 71 -2.42 6.62 14.80
C LEU A 71 -3.74 6.14 14.24
N LYS A 72 -4.85 6.55 14.84
CA LYS A 72 -6.18 6.28 14.30
C LYS A 72 -6.38 7.05 13.00
N GLN A 73 -6.80 6.35 11.96
CA GLN A 73 -7.12 6.93 10.66
C GLN A 73 -8.47 6.41 10.19
N ILE A 74 -9.41 7.32 9.96
CA ILE A 74 -10.71 7.00 9.36
C ILE A 74 -10.61 7.35 7.87
N LYS A 75 -10.71 6.34 6.99
CA LYS A 75 -10.72 6.54 5.54
C LYS A 75 -12.02 5.98 4.97
N LYS A 76 -12.86 6.86 4.41
CA LYS A 76 -14.24 6.57 3.99
C LYS A 76 -15.04 6.05 5.18
N ASN A 77 -15.13 4.73 5.30
CA ASN A 77 -15.91 4.02 6.29
C ASN A 77 -15.07 3.02 7.12
N TYR A 78 -13.77 2.95 6.85
CA TYR A 78 -12.86 2.02 7.50
C TYR A 78 -12.08 2.72 8.60
N ILE A 79 -12.11 2.14 9.80
CA ILE A 79 -11.22 2.55 10.89
C ILE A 79 -9.94 1.73 10.77
N ASN A 80 -8.89 2.41 10.36
CA ASN A 80 -7.54 1.88 10.30
C ASN A 80 -6.71 2.43 11.45
N VAL A 81 -5.68 1.69 11.82
CA VAL A 81 -4.61 2.17 12.69
C VAL A 81 -3.32 2.11 11.89
N ILE A 82 -2.64 3.26 11.76
CA ILE A 82 -1.31 3.34 11.16
C ILE A 82 -0.31 2.97 12.27
N PRO A 83 0.45 1.86 12.13
CA PRO A 83 1.37 1.45 13.19
C PRO A 83 2.53 2.45 13.31
N LEU A 84 2.96 2.74 14.54
CA LEU A 84 4.16 3.55 14.75
C LEU A 84 5.46 2.80 14.42
N ASN A 85 5.43 1.47 14.48
CA ASN A 85 6.55 0.58 14.19
C ASN A 85 6.02 -0.72 13.55
N GLY A 86 6.79 -1.32 12.65
CA GLY A 86 6.42 -2.61 12.04
C GLY A 86 7.41 -3.06 10.97
N PHE A 87 7.22 -4.28 10.49
CA PHE A 87 7.91 -4.80 9.32
C PHE A 87 7.26 -4.26 8.04
N TYR A 88 8.01 -4.28 6.95
CA TYR A 88 7.46 -3.93 5.65
C TYR A 88 6.35 -4.93 5.24
N THR A 89 5.22 -4.41 4.78
CA THR A 89 4.11 -5.19 4.25
C THR A 89 4.10 -5.01 2.75
N ALA A 90 4.51 -6.04 2.00
CA ALA A 90 4.66 -5.94 0.55
C ALA A 90 3.32 -5.76 -0.18
N HIS A 91 3.28 -4.83 -1.13
CA HIS A 91 2.17 -4.65 -2.07
C HIS A 91 2.64 -4.88 -3.53
N PRO A 92 1.75 -5.39 -4.41
CA PRO A 92 2.09 -5.51 -5.83
C PRO A 92 2.44 -4.15 -6.44
N GLY A 93 3.56 -4.09 -7.16
CA GLY A 93 4.06 -2.85 -7.78
C GLY A 93 5.14 -2.13 -6.97
N ASP A 94 5.37 -2.51 -5.72
CA ASP A 94 6.41 -1.90 -4.90
C ASP A 94 7.82 -2.21 -5.42
N LYS A 95 8.65 -1.18 -5.51
CA LYS A 95 10.09 -1.30 -5.85
C LYS A 95 10.89 -1.47 -4.56
N VAL A 96 11.55 -2.62 -4.40
CA VAL A 96 12.27 -2.99 -3.17
C VAL A 96 13.70 -3.41 -3.45
N ILE A 97 14.59 -3.19 -2.47
CA ILE A 97 15.97 -3.69 -2.49
C ILE A 97 16.03 -4.91 -1.58
N ALA A 98 16.60 -6.00 -2.08
CA ALA A 98 16.64 -7.27 -1.37
C ALA A 98 18.07 -7.80 -1.19
N VAL A 99 18.32 -8.50 -0.08
CA VAL A 99 19.58 -9.21 0.18
C VAL A 99 19.37 -10.69 -0.06
N ILE A 100 20.22 -11.32 -0.87
CA ILE A 100 20.10 -12.76 -1.17
C ILE A 100 20.50 -13.56 0.08
N THR A 101 19.59 -14.36 0.63
CA THR A 101 19.85 -15.21 1.80
C THR A 101 20.21 -16.64 1.42
N ASP A 102 19.60 -17.19 0.36
CA ASP A 102 19.90 -18.54 -0.12
C ASP A 102 19.69 -18.70 -1.62
N LYS A 103 20.39 -19.67 -2.20
CA LYS A 103 20.33 -20.03 -3.62
C LYS A 103 19.88 -21.48 -3.79
N ASN A 104 18.72 -21.66 -4.42
CA ASN A 104 18.31 -22.94 -4.99
C ASN A 104 18.60 -22.97 -6.50
N PRO A 105 18.64 -24.17 -7.13
CA PRO A 105 18.85 -24.29 -8.57
C PRO A 105 17.82 -23.56 -9.44
N VAL A 106 16.62 -23.30 -8.91
CA VAL A 106 15.48 -22.70 -9.65
C VAL A 106 15.09 -21.34 -9.09
N LYS A 107 15.47 -21.02 -7.85
CA LYS A 107 14.92 -19.87 -7.10
C LYS A 107 15.95 -19.27 -6.16
N TYR A 108 15.85 -17.98 -5.91
CA TYR A 108 16.59 -17.30 -4.85
C TYR A 108 15.63 -16.94 -3.72
N ARG A 109 16.08 -17.12 -2.48
CA ARG A 109 15.43 -16.53 -1.32
C ARG A 109 16.09 -15.20 -1.00
N CYS A 110 15.27 -14.19 -0.81
CA CYS A 110 15.72 -12.82 -0.64
C CYS A 110 15.05 -12.20 0.59
N ASP A 111 15.86 -11.57 1.44
CA ASP A 111 15.39 -10.76 2.56
C ASP A 111 15.05 -9.34 2.09
N ILE A 112 13.81 -8.92 2.36
CA ILE A 112 13.24 -7.59 2.06
C ILE A 112 12.74 -6.88 3.32
N ASN A 113 13.15 -7.33 4.51
CA ASN A 113 12.67 -6.85 5.82
C ASN A 113 11.13 -6.90 5.97
N ALA A 114 10.53 -7.93 5.37
CA ALA A 114 9.10 -8.23 5.50
C ALA A 114 8.87 -9.43 6.42
N LYS A 115 7.61 -9.69 6.78
CA LYS A 115 7.24 -10.86 7.57
C LYS A 115 7.65 -12.19 6.90
N TYR A 116 7.63 -12.23 5.57
CA TYR A 116 7.98 -13.40 4.77
C TYR A 116 9.11 -13.04 3.81
N GLU A 117 10.05 -13.96 3.63
CA GLU A 117 11.11 -13.81 2.62
C GLU A 117 10.51 -13.77 1.22
N ALA A 118 11.11 -12.95 0.36
CA ALA A 118 10.79 -12.90 -1.05
C ALA A 118 11.41 -14.09 -1.78
N ILE A 119 10.75 -14.49 -2.88
CA ILE A 119 11.22 -15.54 -3.77
C ILE A 119 11.38 -14.92 -5.15
N LEU A 120 12.58 -15.07 -5.72
CA LEU A 120 12.91 -14.72 -7.10
C LEU A 120 13.12 -15.97 -7.94
#